data_AF-A0A964RPZ5-F1
#
_entry.id   AF-A0A964RPZ5-F1
#
_cell.length_a   1.000
_cell.length_b   1.000
_cell.length_c   1.000
_cell.angle_alpha   90.00
_cell.angle_beta   90.00
_cell.angle_gamma   90.00
#
_symmetry.space_group_name_H-M   'P 1'
#
loop_
_entity.id
_entity.type
_entity.pdbx_description
1 polymer ?
#
loop_
_entity_poly.entity_id
_entity_poly.type
_entity_poly.pdbx_seq_one_letter_code
_entity_poly.pdbx_strand_id
1 'polypeptide(L)'
;MKTVKTKYFDYGDKEVEYLKKVDKVLGDAIERIGRVERIIIPDLFTALIYAIIGQLISVKAVDTVWNRMQERFNEITSRNISKLSADDYRILLDLLDILFSLHTSNNRFCFFIHTK
;
A
#
# COMPACT_ATOMS: atom_id res chain seq x y z
N MET A 1 -9.19 5.38 15.60
CA MET A 1 -8.54 4.67 14.48
C MET A 1 -7.30 5.45 14.10
N LYS A 2 -6.09 4.85 14.17
CA LYS A 2 -4.87 5.52 13.72
C LYS A 2 -4.75 5.31 12.20
N THR A 3 -5.11 6.33 11.44
CA THR A 3 -4.99 6.29 9.97
C THR A 3 -3.51 6.38 9.59
N VAL A 4 -3.09 5.62 8.57
CA VAL A 4 -1.76 5.80 7.97
C VAL A 4 -1.58 7.27 7.62
N LYS A 5 -0.43 7.87 7.97
CA LYS A 5 -0.11 9.23 7.55
C LYS A 5 -0.06 9.26 6.03
N THR A 6 -0.88 10.09 5.41
CA THR A 6 -0.95 10.22 3.95
C THR A 6 -0.79 11.67 3.53
N LYS A 7 -0.38 11.87 2.29
CA LYS A 7 -0.38 13.18 1.61
C LYS A 7 -0.77 13.02 0.15
N TYR A 8 -1.14 14.09 -0.53
CA TYR A 8 -1.29 14.03 -1.98
C TYR A 8 0.08 14.04 -2.68
N PHE A 9 0.19 13.31 -3.78
CA PHE A 9 1.35 13.34 -4.65
C PHE A 9 1.48 14.73 -5.24
N ASP A 10 2.65 15.33 -5.07
CA ASP A 10 2.92 16.69 -5.48
C ASP A 10 3.55 16.72 -6.88
N TYR A 11 2.94 17.50 -7.75
CA TYR A 11 3.37 17.73 -9.13
C TYR A 11 2.78 19.04 -9.63
N GLY A 12 3.52 19.75 -10.47
CA GLY A 12 3.17 21.09 -10.94
C GLY A 12 2.92 21.15 -12.44
N ASP A 13 2.74 22.38 -12.92
CA ASP A 13 2.44 22.65 -14.33
C ASP A 13 3.58 22.19 -15.24
N LYS A 14 4.83 22.23 -14.75
CA LYS A 14 6.01 21.78 -15.50
C LYS A 14 5.91 20.31 -15.91
N GLU A 15 5.57 19.42 -14.97
CA GLU A 15 5.43 17.99 -15.27
C GLU A 15 4.23 17.74 -16.20
N VAL A 16 3.14 18.48 -15.99
CA VAL A 16 1.92 18.39 -16.80
C VAL A 16 2.14 18.84 -18.24
N GLU A 17 2.76 20.00 -18.45
CA GLU A 17 3.09 20.54 -19.77
C GLU A 17 4.05 19.63 -20.53
N TYR A 18 5.04 19.06 -19.83
CA TYR A 18 5.95 18.09 -20.42
C TYR A 18 5.18 16.85 -20.96
N LEU A 19 4.30 16.25 -20.15
CA LEU A 19 3.52 15.09 -20.57
C LEU A 19 2.59 15.40 -21.76
N LYS A 20 1.92 16.56 -21.74
CA LYS A 20 1.08 17.03 -22.86
C LYS A 20 1.87 17.17 -24.17
N LYS A 21 3.11 17.65 -24.08
CA LYS A 21 3.98 17.85 -25.25
C LYS A 21 4.49 16.53 -25.81
N VAL A 22 4.80 15.56 -24.94
CA VAL A 22 5.36 14.26 -25.34
C VAL A 22 4.31 13.38 -26.02
N ASP A 23 3.07 13.37 -25.52
CA ASP A 23 2.00 12.53 -26.05
C ASP A 23 0.70 13.34 -26.16
N LYS A 24 0.24 13.53 -27.41
CA LYS A 24 -0.97 14.29 -27.71
C LYS A 24 -2.24 13.64 -27.17
N VAL A 25 -2.34 12.31 -27.21
CA VAL A 25 -3.53 11.58 -26.71
C VAL A 25 -3.58 11.70 -25.18
N LEU A 26 -2.43 11.58 -24.52
CA LEU A 26 -2.33 11.84 -23.09
C LEU A 26 -2.64 13.30 -22.76
N GLY A 27 -2.19 14.24 -23.60
CA GLY A 27 -2.45 15.66 -23.41
C GLY A 27 -3.94 16.02 -23.46
N ASP A 28 -4.65 15.51 -24.47
CA ASP A 28 -6.11 15.66 -24.59
C ASP A 28 -6.84 15.03 -23.38
N ALA A 29 -6.33 13.89 -22.89
CA ALA A 29 -6.88 13.24 -21.70
C ALA A 29 -6.66 14.08 -20.42
N ILE A 30 -5.47 14.67 -20.24
CA ILE A 30 -5.16 15.58 -19.13
C ILE A 30 -6.09 16.80 -19.14
N GLU A 31 -6.36 17.38 -20.32
CA GLU A 31 -7.26 18.54 -20.44
C GLU A 31 -8.70 18.20 -20.08
N ARG A 32 -9.16 17.01 -20.48
CA ARG A 32 -10.51 16.55 -20.20
C ARG A 32 -10.72 16.11 -18.76
N ILE A 33 -9.73 15.43 -18.17
CA ILE A 33 -9.82 14.88 -16.80
C ILE A 33 -9.51 15.95 -15.75
N GLY A 34 -8.61 16.88 -16.07
CA GLY A 34 -8.10 17.86 -15.12
C GLY A 34 -7.05 17.27 -14.17
N ARG A 35 -6.76 17.98 -13.09
CA ARG A 35 -5.73 17.58 -12.11
C ARG A 35 -6.16 16.30 -11.38
N VAL A 36 -5.34 15.26 -11.49
CA VAL A 36 -5.53 13.98 -10.80
C VAL A 36 -4.91 14.04 -9.41
N GLU A 37 -5.71 13.85 -8.38
CA GLU A 37 -5.22 13.77 -7.02
C GLU A 37 -4.93 12.32 -6.63
N ARG A 38 -3.70 12.04 -6.20
CA ARG A 38 -3.30 10.70 -5.74
C ARG A 38 -2.76 10.74 -4.33
N ILE A 39 -3.40 10.00 -3.43
CA ILE A 39 -2.95 9.81 -2.06
C ILE A 39 -1.71 8.90 -2.04
N ILE A 40 -0.67 9.32 -1.31
CA ILE A 40 0.57 8.58 -1.09
C ILE A 40 0.89 8.48 0.41
N ILE A 41 1.63 7.43 0.76
CA ILE A 41 2.20 7.24 2.10
C ILE A 41 3.64 7.78 2.03
N PRO A 42 3.99 8.86 2.73
CA PRO A 42 5.30 9.52 2.59
C PRO A 42 6.44 8.72 3.22
N ASP A 43 6.16 7.92 4.26
CA ASP A 43 7.16 7.02 4.83
C ASP A 43 7.30 5.79 3.92
N LEU A 44 8.48 5.64 3.31
CA LEU A 44 8.74 4.58 2.33
C LEU A 44 8.62 3.18 2.95
N PHE A 45 9.04 3.02 4.20
CA PHE A 45 8.98 1.74 4.88
C PHE A 45 7.53 1.35 5.17
N THR A 46 6.74 2.26 5.72
CA THR A 46 5.30 2.10 5.90
C THR A 46 4.61 1.83 4.57
N ALA A 47 4.94 2.57 3.51
CA ALA A 47 4.38 2.39 2.17
C ALA A 47 4.67 0.99 1.62
N LEU A 48 5.91 0.50 1.81
CA LEU A 48 6.32 -0.83 1.36
C LEU A 48 5.58 -1.93 2.11
N ILE A 49 5.53 -1.88 3.45
CA ILE A 49 4.79 -2.88 4.25
C ILE A 49 3.30 -2.85 3.90
N TYR A 50 2.72 -1.66 3.74
CA TYR A 50 1.34 -1.50 3.31
C TYR A 50 1.08 -2.10 1.93
N ALA A 51 2.00 -1.90 0.97
CA ALA A 51 1.90 -2.48 -0.37
C ALA A 51 2.02 -4.00 -0.37
N ILE A 52 2.94 -4.57 0.42
CA ILE A 52 3.10 -6.03 0.57
C ILE A 52 1.81 -6.64 1.12
N ILE A 53 1.24 -6.07 2.19
CA ILE A 53 -0.03 -6.53 2.75
C ILE A 53 -1.15 -6.37 1.72
N GLY A 54 -1.18 -5.25 1.01
CA GLY A 54 -2.17 -4.94 -0.03
C GLY A 54 -2.15 -5.87 -1.23
N GLN A 55 -1.01 -6.50 -1.52
CA GLN A 55 -0.90 -7.50 -2.59
C GLN A 55 -1.42 -8.88 -2.15
N LEU A 56 -1.33 -9.20 -0.86
CA LEU A 56 -1.65 -10.54 -0.34
C LEU A 56 -3.14 -10.75 -0.04
N ILE A 57 -3.89 -9.67 0.19
CA ILE A 57 -5.30 -9.73 0.59
C ILE A 57 -6.14 -8.62 -0.04
N SER A 58 -7.46 -8.84 -0.12
CA SER A 58 -8.39 -7.83 -0.63
C SER A 58 -8.28 -6.50 0.14
N VAL A 59 -8.50 -5.37 -0.54
CA VAL A 59 -8.40 -4.01 0.05
C VAL A 59 -9.19 -3.87 1.36
N LYS A 60 -10.38 -4.49 1.45
CA LYS A 60 -11.23 -4.48 2.66
C LYS A 60 -10.60 -5.22 3.85
N ALA A 61 -9.79 -6.23 3.58
CA ALA A 61 -9.07 -6.99 4.59
C ALA A 61 -7.79 -6.27 5.04
N VAL A 62 -7.10 -5.57 4.13
CA VAL A 62 -5.89 -4.79 4.43
C VAL A 62 -6.11 -3.82 5.59
N ASP A 63 -7.20 -3.05 5.56
CA ASP A 63 -7.48 -2.06 6.60
C ASP A 63 -7.64 -2.70 7.99
N THR A 64 -8.32 -3.85 8.05
CA THR A 64 -8.56 -4.57 9.31
C THR A 64 -7.23 -5.05 9.92
N VAL A 65 -6.36 -5.56 9.06
CA VAL A 65 -5.07 -6.15 9.44
C VAL A 65 -4.11 -5.07 9.86
N TRP A 66 -4.04 -4.02 9.06
CA TRP A 66 -3.24 -2.85 9.34
C TRP A 66 -3.62 -2.22 10.69
N ASN A 67 -4.92 -2.13 11.00
CA ASN A 67 -5.38 -1.65 12.30
C ASN A 67 -4.91 -2.53 13.45
N ARG A 68 -5.03 -3.87 13.34
CA ARG A 68 -4.53 -4.81 14.36
C ARG A 68 -3.01 -4.72 14.54
N MET A 69 -2.27 -4.59 13.45
CA MET A 69 -0.82 -4.40 13.50
C MET A 69 -0.46 -3.10 14.22
N GLN A 70 -1.18 -2.00 13.96
CA GLN A 70 -0.94 -0.73 14.65
C GLN A 70 -1.34 -0.76 16.12
N GLU A 71 -2.39 -1.50 16.50
CA GLU A 71 -2.77 -1.71 17.90
C GLU A 71 -1.67 -2.46 18.67
N ARG A 72 -1.03 -3.44 18.02
CA ARG A 72 0.00 -4.29 18.65
C ARG A 72 1.39 -3.68 18.63
N PHE A 73 1.78 -3.05 17.52
CA PHE A 73 3.15 -2.62 17.24
C PHE A 73 3.31 -1.09 17.14
N ASN A 74 2.25 -0.32 17.41
CA ASN A 74 2.19 1.14 17.23
C ASN A 74 2.42 1.55 15.76
N GLU A 75 2.97 2.75 15.51
CA GLU A 75 3.27 3.18 14.15
C GLU A 75 4.28 2.22 13.49
N ILE A 76 3.89 1.65 12.35
CA ILE A 76 4.70 0.71 11.55
C ILE A 76 5.80 1.51 10.83
N THR A 77 6.87 1.78 11.56
CA THR A 77 8.08 2.46 11.06
C THR A 77 9.28 1.53 11.23
N SER A 78 10.33 1.74 10.45
CA SER A 78 11.56 0.94 10.54
C SER A 78 12.11 0.89 11.97
N ARG A 79 12.10 2.03 12.69
CA ARG A 79 12.56 2.17 14.08
C ARG A 79 11.73 1.36 15.09
N ASN A 80 10.41 1.29 14.89
CA ASN A 80 9.54 0.57 15.82
C ASN A 80 9.60 -0.94 15.54
N ILE A 81 9.66 -1.33 14.25
CA ILE A 81 9.84 -2.72 13.88
C ILE A 81 11.20 -3.25 14.36
N SER A 82 12.29 -2.49 14.24
CA SER A 82 13.61 -2.95 14.68
C SER A 82 13.74 -3.21 16.19
N LYS A 83 12.75 -2.76 16.99
CA LYS A 83 12.71 -2.97 18.45
C LYS A 83 11.87 -4.18 18.85
N LEU A 84 11.23 -4.85 17.89
CA LEU A 84 10.39 -6.01 18.15
C LEU A 84 11.25 -7.20 18.57
N SER A 85 10.71 -7.99 19.50
CA SER A 85 11.31 -9.26 19.90
C SER A 85 11.11 -10.32 18.81
N ALA A 86 11.87 -11.44 18.87
CA ALA A 86 11.69 -12.55 17.93
C ALA A 86 10.24 -13.11 17.95
N ASP A 87 9.59 -13.09 19.12
CA ASP A 87 8.19 -13.52 19.27
C ASP A 87 7.23 -12.53 18.60
N ASP A 88 7.52 -11.24 18.65
CA ASP A 88 6.73 -10.21 17.97
C ASP A 88 6.82 -10.32 16.44
N TYR A 89 8.00 -10.68 15.91
CA TYR A 89 8.17 -10.96 14.49
C TYR A 89 7.39 -12.20 14.05
N ARG A 90 7.39 -13.27 14.86
CA ARG A 90 6.56 -14.46 14.58
C ARG A 90 5.09 -14.11 14.54
N ILE A 91 4.60 -13.34 15.51
CA ILE A 91 3.19 -12.92 15.53
C ILE A 91 2.84 -12.07 14.31
N LEU A 92 3.76 -11.23 13.84
CA LEU A 92 3.58 -10.44 12.63
C LEU A 92 3.48 -11.31 11.37
N LEU A 93 4.31 -12.35 11.27
CA LEU A 93 4.27 -13.34 10.18
C LEU A 93 3.03 -14.23 10.28
N ASP A 94 2.68 -14.71 11.47
CA ASP A 94 1.50 -15.54 11.72
C ASP A 94 0.21 -14.79 11.35
N LEU A 95 0.14 -13.48 11.64
CA LEU A 95 -0.99 -12.66 11.23
C LEU A 95 -1.10 -12.60 9.70
N LEU A 96 0.02 -12.45 8.99
CA LEU A 96 0.04 -12.44 7.52
C LEU A 96 -0.36 -13.80 6.93
N ASP A 97 0.11 -14.90 7.52
CA ASP A 97 -0.20 -16.27 7.08
C ASP A 97 -1.67 -16.64 7.33
N ILE A 98 -2.23 -16.27 8.49
CA ILE A 98 -3.66 -16.47 8.78
C ILE A 98 -4.53 -15.75 7.74
N LEU A 99 -4.13 -14.55 7.34
CA LEU A 99 -4.88 -13.77 6.36
C LEU A 99 -4.77 -14.33 4.94
N PHE A 100 -3.59 -14.82 4.57
CA PHE A 100 -3.39 -15.55 3.33
C PHE A 100 -4.25 -16.83 3.28
N SER A 101 -4.27 -17.60 4.37
CA SER A 101 -5.11 -18.80 4.51
C SER A 101 -6.62 -18.51 4.44
N LEU A 102 -7.07 -17.42 5.09
CA LEU A 102 -8.47 -16.98 5.02
C LEU A 102 -8.85 -16.46 3.63
N HIS A 103 -7.92 -15.83 2.89
CA HIS A 103 -8.17 -15.38 1.52
C HIS A 103 -8.27 -16.54 0.53
N THR A 104 -7.36 -17.53 0.62
CA THR A 104 -7.38 -18.74 -0.22
C THR A 104 -8.63 -19.61 0.01
N SER A 105 -9.21 -19.59 1.21
CA SER A 105 -10.37 -20.42 1.55
C SER A 105 -11.73 -19.83 1.14
N ASN A 106 -11.83 -18.53 0.81
CA ASN A 106 -13.13 -17.85 0.68
C ASN A 106 -13.59 -17.46 -0.74
N ASN A 107 -12.82 -17.76 -1.80
CA ASN A 107 -13.24 -18.04 -3.19
C ASN A 107 -12.14 -17.73 -4.21
N ARG A 108 -11.84 -18.75 -5.05
CA ARG A 108 -11.47 -18.74 -6.48
C ARG A 108 -10.59 -17.60 -7.01
N PHE A 109 -9.48 -18.01 -7.63
CA PHE A 109 -8.45 -17.26 -8.39
C PHE A 109 -7.25 -16.75 -7.59
N CYS A 110 -6.27 -17.63 -7.38
CA CYS A 110 -4.86 -17.23 -7.36
C CYS A 110 -4.32 -17.37 -8.79
N PHE A 111 -4.20 -16.25 -9.50
CA PHE A 111 -3.33 -16.15 -10.67
C PHE A 111 -2.11 -15.32 -10.28
N PHE A 112 -0.92 -15.90 -10.48
CA PHE A 112 0.43 -15.29 -10.50
C PHE A 112 0.87 -14.59 -9.20
N ILE A 113 1.95 -15.02 -8.54
CA ILE A 113 3.31 -14.96 -9.06
C ILE A 113 4.07 -16.25 -8.75
N HIS A 114 4.29 -17.04 -9.81
CA HIS A 114 5.51 -17.83 -9.95
C HIS A 114 6.39 -17.07 -10.94
N THR A 115 7.34 -16.31 -10.42
CA THR A 115 8.53 -15.94 -11.20
C THR A 115 9.74 -16.33 -10.39
N LYS A 116 10.19 -17.54 -10.73
CA LYS A 116 11.35 -18.34 -10.30
C LYS A 116 11.33 -18.96 -8.91
#